data_AF-A0A1D6FDS2-F1
#
_entry.id   AF-A0A1D6FDS2-F1
#
_cell.length_a   1.000
_cell.length_b   1.000
_cell.length_c   1.000
_cell.angle_alpha   90.00
_cell.angle_beta   90.00
_cell.angle_gamma   90.00
#
_symmetry.space_group_name_H-M   'P 1'
#
loop_
_entity.id
_entity.type
_entity.pdbx_description
1 polymer ?
#
loop_
_entity_poly.entity_id
_entity_poly.type
_entity_poly.pdbx_seq_one_letter_code
_entity_poly.pdbx_strand_id
1 'polypeptide(L)'
;MFWQGTGGRKWVKKVQQEWSILEKNLPDYIYVRVFEDRMDLLRAVIVGASGTPYQDGLFFFDFYLPPEYPQVPPSAYYHSGGLRVNPNLYVDGKVCLSLLNTWTGRGNEVWDPSSSSILQVLVSLQGLVLNEKPYFNEAGYEKQVGTVEGEKNAVPYNENTYLLSVKSMLYILRRPPLHFEDFVKSHFRKRGHYILKACEAYLQGNVVGTLTDDACTTNRSTEHSSSVGFKLALAKILPRLITALKEHGADCDQYEHLGKTDPVRES
;
A
#
# COMPACT_ATOMS: atom_id res chain seq x y z
N MET A 1 0.79 -33.42 15.75
CA MET A 1 1.45 -34.60 15.16
C MET A 1 2.84 -34.15 14.73
N PHE A 2 3.88 -34.77 15.29
CA PHE A 2 5.25 -34.27 15.28
C PHE A 2 5.90 -34.35 13.89
N TRP A 3 6.38 -33.23 13.36
CA TRP A 3 7.22 -33.15 12.17
C TRP A 3 8.65 -33.63 12.50
N GLN A 4 8.83 -34.95 12.67
CA GLN A 4 10.15 -35.57 12.80
C GLN A 4 10.50 -36.32 11.50
N GLY A 5 10.91 -35.56 10.49
CA GLY A 5 11.38 -36.10 9.21
C GLY A 5 12.40 -35.17 8.56
N THR A 6 13.21 -35.68 7.64
CA THR A 6 14.23 -34.92 6.89
C THR A 6 13.64 -33.73 6.12
N GLY A 7 12.36 -33.81 5.72
CA GLY A 7 11.60 -32.72 5.10
C GLY A 7 11.44 -31.50 6.01
N GLY A 8 11.08 -31.70 7.28
CA GLY A 8 10.92 -30.61 8.25
C GLY A 8 12.24 -29.87 8.50
N ARG A 9 13.36 -30.60 8.54
CA ARG A 9 14.69 -29.98 8.70
C ARG A 9 15.10 -29.15 7.48
N LYS A 10 14.72 -29.56 6.26
CA LYS A 10 14.97 -28.78 5.03
C LYS A 10 14.10 -27.53 4.99
N TRP A 11 12.83 -27.64 5.35
CA TRP A 11 11.90 -26.52 5.42
C TRP A 11 12.38 -25.45 6.40
N VAL A 12 12.73 -25.84 7.63
CA VAL A 12 13.24 -24.92 8.67
C VAL A 12 14.47 -24.17 8.18
N LYS A 13 15.42 -24.88 7.55
CA LYS A 13 16.62 -24.25 6.97
C LYS A 13 16.27 -23.23 5.88
N LYS A 14 15.31 -23.53 5.00
CA LYS A 14 14.86 -22.59 3.97
C LYS A 14 14.20 -21.35 4.58
N VAL A 15 13.33 -21.52 5.58
CA VAL A 15 12.67 -20.38 6.24
C VAL A 15 13.69 -19.51 6.99
N GLN A 16 14.68 -20.11 7.66
CA GLN A 16 15.78 -19.37 8.27
C GLN A 16 16.60 -18.58 7.24
N GLN A 17 16.78 -19.14 6.03
CA GLN A 17 17.41 -18.41 4.93
C GLN A 17 16.57 -17.20 4.49
N GLU A 18 15.23 -17.33 4.40
CA GLU A 18 14.35 -16.19 4.10
C GLU A 18 14.51 -15.07 5.14
N TRP A 19 14.54 -15.41 6.43
CA TRP A 19 14.73 -14.41 7.48
C TRP A 19 16.08 -13.70 7.37
N SER A 20 17.16 -14.43 7.09
CA SER A 20 18.47 -13.79 6.85
C SER A 20 18.46 -12.90 5.62
N ILE A 21 17.65 -13.20 4.60
CA ILE A 21 17.50 -12.34 3.40
C ILE A 21 16.75 -11.08 3.78
N LEU A 22 15.62 -11.19 4.50
CA LEU A 22 14.80 -10.07 4.92
C LEU A 22 15.55 -9.13 5.87
N GLU A 23 16.23 -9.67 6.89
CA GLU A 23 17.00 -8.88 7.86
C GLU A 23 18.08 -8.02 7.20
N LYS A 24 18.71 -8.51 6.13
CA LYS A 24 19.84 -7.85 5.46
C LYS A 24 19.45 -6.93 4.31
N ASN A 25 18.32 -7.19 3.66
CA ASN A 25 18.02 -6.61 2.33
C ASN A 25 16.63 -6.00 2.21
N LEU A 26 15.88 -5.85 3.31
CA LEU A 26 14.60 -5.14 3.27
C LEU A 26 14.81 -3.67 2.87
N PRO A 27 14.06 -3.16 1.88
CA PRO A 27 14.09 -1.73 1.56
C PRO A 27 13.54 -0.90 2.71
N ASP A 28 14.05 0.34 2.82
CA ASP A 28 13.36 1.40 3.55
C ASP A 28 11.91 1.46 2.99
N TYR A 29 10.90 1.53 3.86
CA TYR A 29 9.45 1.42 3.56
C TYR A 29 8.82 0.02 3.58
N ILE A 30 9.58 -1.05 3.80
CA ILE A 30 9.00 -2.38 4.03
C ILE A 30 9.43 -2.90 5.40
N TYR A 31 8.47 -3.28 6.24
CA TYR A 31 8.73 -3.81 7.58
C TYR A 31 8.04 -5.16 7.73
N VAL A 32 8.74 -6.11 8.36
CA VAL A 32 8.25 -7.48 8.56
C VAL A 32 8.33 -7.84 10.03
N ARG A 33 7.29 -8.50 10.54
CA ARG A 33 7.30 -9.20 11.82
C ARG A 33 7.02 -10.68 11.60
N VAL A 34 7.77 -11.52 12.30
CA VAL A 34 7.60 -12.97 12.35
C VAL A 34 7.14 -13.39 13.75
N PHE A 35 6.51 -14.55 13.86
CA PHE A 35 6.06 -15.08 15.14
C PHE A 35 7.11 -16.04 15.72
N GLU A 36 7.44 -15.91 17.01
CA GLU A 36 8.44 -16.75 17.68
C GLU A 36 8.04 -18.23 17.68
N ASP A 37 6.75 -18.52 17.83
CA ASP A 37 6.17 -19.85 17.94
C ASP A 37 5.59 -20.38 16.61
N ARG A 38 5.48 -19.51 15.59
CA ARG A 38 4.90 -19.82 14.27
C ARG A 38 5.78 -19.29 13.15
N MET A 39 6.88 -20.01 12.91
CA MET A 39 7.85 -19.69 11.85
C MET A 39 7.23 -19.67 10.43
N ASP A 40 6.10 -20.33 10.28
CA ASP A 40 5.31 -20.42 9.04
C ASP A 40 4.43 -19.18 8.80
N LEU A 41 4.37 -18.25 9.75
CA LEU A 41 3.59 -17.03 9.64
C LEU A 41 4.49 -15.79 9.70
N LEU A 42 4.15 -14.81 8.87
CA LEU A 42 4.74 -13.48 8.96
C LEU A 42 3.70 -12.43 8.55
N ARG A 43 3.87 -11.23 9.09
CA ARG A 43 3.11 -10.04 8.69
C ARG A 43 4.08 -9.00 8.16
N ALA A 44 3.82 -8.50 6.97
CA ALA A 44 4.53 -7.38 6.39
C ALA A 44 3.63 -6.14 6.33
N VAL A 45 4.25 -4.97 6.42
CA VAL A 45 3.65 -3.69 6.07
C VAL A 45 4.52 -3.00 5.03
N ILE A 46 3.88 -2.55 3.96
CA ILE A 46 4.49 -1.72 2.93
C ILE A 46 3.94 -0.31 3.10
N VAL A 47 4.83 0.67 3.25
CA VAL A 47 4.46 2.08 3.21
C VAL A 47 4.36 2.49 1.74
N GLY A 48 3.24 3.11 1.36
CA GLY A 48 3.05 3.59 -0.01
C GLY A 48 4.07 4.67 -0.36
N ALA A 49 4.71 4.53 -1.51
CA ALA A 49 5.81 5.39 -1.93
C ALA A 49 5.33 6.77 -2.38
N SER A 50 6.20 7.78 -2.26
CA SER A 50 6.00 9.10 -2.86
C SER A 50 5.81 9.00 -4.38
N GLY A 51 5.02 9.90 -4.95
CA GLY A 51 4.73 9.86 -6.38
C GLY A 51 3.72 8.78 -6.79
N THR A 52 3.01 8.18 -5.82
CA THR A 52 1.93 7.22 -6.07
C THR A 52 0.64 7.68 -5.37
N PRO A 53 -0.55 7.20 -5.78
CA PRO A 53 -1.79 7.46 -5.03
C PRO A 53 -1.84 6.75 -3.66
N TYR A 54 -0.78 6.03 -3.28
CA TYR A 54 -0.65 5.30 -2.04
C TYR A 54 0.22 6.00 -1.00
N GLN A 55 0.86 7.12 -1.36
CA GLN A 55 1.85 7.83 -0.55
C GLN A 55 1.43 7.94 0.93
N ASP A 56 2.35 7.55 1.82
CA ASP A 56 2.19 7.51 3.29
C ASP A 56 1.12 6.56 3.84
N GLY A 57 0.39 5.84 2.98
CA GLY A 57 -0.55 4.79 3.38
C GLY A 57 0.19 3.56 3.90
N LEU A 58 -0.45 2.80 4.80
CA LEU A 58 0.07 1.54 5.32
C LEU A 58 -0.72 0.37 4.75
N PHE A 59 -0.03 -0.56 4.07
CA PHE A 59 -0.63 -1.71 3.41
C PHE A 59 -0.10 -3.00 4.06
N PHE A 60 -0.98 -3.70 4.78
CA PHE A 60 -0.62 -4.88 5.57
C PHE A 60 -0.93 -6.18 4.83
N PHE A 61 0.02 -7.11 4.91
CA PHE A 61 -0.06 -8.42 4.28
C PHE A 61 0.32 -9.50 5.28
N ASP A 62 -0.51 -10.52 5.45
CA ASP A 62 -0.16 -11.75 6.15
C ASP A 62 0.29 -12.79 5.14
N PHE A 63 1.36 -13.50 5.46
CA PHE A 63 1.83 -14.62 4.67
C PHE A 63 1.85 -15.90 5.49
N TYR A 64 1.45 -16.98 4.84
CA TYR A 64 1.55 -18.33 5.35
C TYR A 64 2.48 -19.14 4.45
N LEU A 65 3.49 -19.76 5.05
CA LEU A 65 4.44 -20.66 4.42
C LEU A 65 3.95 -22.09 4.60
N PRO A 66 3.35 -22.73 3.57
CA PRO A 66 2.83 -24.07 3.71
C PRO A 66 3.96 -25.09 3.92
N PRO A 67 3.66 -26.32 4.37
CA PRO A 67 4.66 -27.36 4.56
C PRO A 67 5.44 -27.73 3.29
N GLU A 68 4.85 -27.51 2.12
CA GLU A 68 5.46 -27.71 0.81
C GLU A 68 6.42 -26.57 0.41
N TYR A 69 6.46 -25.46 1.14
CA TYR A 69 7.39 -24.35 0.87
C TYR A 69 8.86 -24.84 0.89
N PRO A 70 9.70 -24.46 -0.08
CA PRO A 70 9.47 -23.49 -1.15
C PRO A 70 9.01 -24.11 -2.48
N GLN A 71 8.63 -25.40 -2.51
CA GLN A 71 8.16 -26.04 -3.76
C GLN A 71 6.87 -25.41 -4.29
N VAL A 72 6.09 -24.80 -3.40
CA VAL A 72 4.96 -23.93 -3.72
C VAL A 72 5.19 -22.53 -3.11
N PRO A 73 4.60 -21.47 -3.69
CA PRO A 73 4.72 -20.12 -3.14
C PRO A 73 4.06 -19.97 -1.77
N PRO A 74 4.38 -18.89 -1.03
CA PRO A 74 3.60 -18.55 0.16
C PRO A 74 2.16 -18.17 -0.24
N SER A 75 1.21 -18.39 0.67
CA SER A 75 -0.11 -17.76 0.57
C SER A 75 -0.05 -16.35 1.13
N ALA A 76 -0.76 -15.39 0.53
CA ALA A 76 -0.81 -14.01 0.99
C ALA A 76 -2.26 -13.56 1.24
N TYR A 77 -2.44 -12.72 2.25
CA TYR A 77 -3.72 -12.11 2.60
C TYR A 77 -3.53 -10.61 2.85
N TYR A 78 -4.27 -9.78 2.11
CA TYR A 78 -4.27 -8.32 2.27
C TYR A 78 -5.35 -7.86 3.25
N HIS A 79 -4.97 -7.01 4.20
CA HIS A 79 -5.90 -6.37 5.13
C HIS A 79 -6.64 -5.21 4.44
N SER A 80 -7.70 -5.54 3.69
CA SER A 80 -8.42 -4.60 2.83
C SER A 80 -9.28 -3.57 3.57
N GLY A 81 -9.76 -3.89 4.78
CA GLY A 81 -10.78 -3.10 5.45
C GLY A 81 -12.09 -2.95 4.65
N GLY A 82 -12.34 -3.86 3.69
CA GLY A 82 -13.48 -3.78 2.76
C GLY A 82 -13.28 -2.81 1.59
N LEU A 83 -12.06 -2.33 1.35
CA LEU A 83 -11.74 -1.39 0.28
C LEU A 83 -10.96 -2.09 -0.84
N ARG A 84 -11.30 -1.79 -2.10
CA ARG A 84 -10.54 -2.22 -3.29
C ARG A 84 -9.63 -1.09 -3.74
N VAL A 85 -8.47 -0.95 -3.08
CA VAL A 85 -7.50 0.13 -3.36
C VAL A 85 -6.71 -0.10 -4.66
N ASN A 86 -6.68 -1.33 -5.19
CA ASN A 86 -5.94 -1.69 -6.39
C ASN A 86 -6.62 -2.86 -7.11
N PRO A 87 -6.52 -3.01 -8.46
CA PRO A 87 -7.08 -4.16 -9.17
C PRO A 87 -6.60 -5.52 -8.65
N ASN A 88 -5.36 -5.59 -8.18
CA ASN A 88 -4.74 -6.82 -7.66
C ASN A 88 -4.98 -7.03 -6.16
N LEU A 89 -5.60 -6.08 -5.45
CA LEU A 89 -5.88 -6.15 -4.02
C LEU A 89 -7.38 -6.16 -3.77
N TYR A 90 -7.92 -7.35 -3.52
CA TYR A 90 -9.36 -7.58 -3.46
C TYR A 90 -9.95 -7.22 -2.10
N VAL A 91 -11.24 -6.94 -2.08
CA VAL A 91 -11.99 -6.60 -0.86
C VAL A 91 -12.02 -7.74 0.15
N ASP A 92 -11.91 -8.99 -0.29
CA ASP A 92 -11.86 -10.19 0.54
C ASP A 92 -10.44 -10.53 1.03
N GLY A 93 -9.45 -9.71 0.64
CA GLY A 93 -8.04 -9.89 1.00
C GLY A 93 -7.24 -10.74 0.02
N LYS A 94 -7.83 -11.22 -1.09
CA LYS A 94 -7.06 -11.89 -2.14
C LYS A 94 -6.03 -10.94 -2.77
N VAL A 95 -4.82 -11.45 -2.96
CA VAL A 95 -3.70 -10.76 -3.62
C VAL A 95 -3.40 -11.45 -4.95
N CYS A 96 -3.44 -10.70 -6.06
CA CYS A 96 -3.04 -11.18 -7.37
C CYS A 96 -1.59 -10.80 -7.66
N LEU A 97 -0.70 -11.79 -7.72
CA LEU A 97 0.69 -11.63 -8.11
C LEU A 97 1.17 -12.94 -8.74
N SER A 98 1.91 -12.86 -9.84
CA SER A 98 2.40 -14.05 -10.54
C SER A 98 3.32 -14.91 -9.67
N LEU A 99 4.14 -14.28 -8.82
CA LEU A 99 4.99 -14.96 -7.83
C LEU A 99 4.19 -15.71 -6.75
N LEU A 100 2.89 -15.43 -6.62
CA LEU A 100 1.99 -16.13 -5.70
C LEU A 100 1.11 -17.16 -6.43
N ASN A 101 1.35 -17.39 -7.74
CA ASN A 101 0.51 -18.20 -8.61
C ASN A 101 -0.98 -17.75 -8.65
N THR A 102 -1.26 -16.49 -8.31
CA THR A 102 -2.61 -15.91 -8.33
C THR A 102 -2.84 -14.98 -9.52
N TRP A 103 -1.83 -14.81 -10.37
CA TRP A 103 -1.88 -14.05 -11.61
C TRP A 103 -1.02 -14.73 -12.69
N THR A 104 -1.25 -14.38 -13.95
CA THR A 104 -0.41 -14.84 -15.06
C THR A 104 0.94 -14.12 -15.04
N GLY A 105 2.02 -14.84 -15.34
CA GLY A 105 3.37 -14.29 -15.45
C GLY A 105 4.22 -15.15 -16.39
N ARG A 106 5.42 -14.67 -16.74
CA ARG A 106 6.37 -15.40 -17.60
C ARG A 106 7.77 -15.41 -16.99
N GLY A 107 8.51 -16.50 -17.22
CA GLY A 107 9.91 -16.60 -16.82
C GLY A 107 10.09 -16.37 -15.31
N ASN A 108 10.91 -15.38 -14.97
CA ASN A 108 11.25 -15.01 -13.58
C ASN A 108 10.14 -14.29 -12.80
N GLU A 109 8.99 -14.04 -13.43
CA GLU A 109 7.79 -13.51 -12.75
C GLU A 109 6.99 -14.61 -12.04
N VAL A 110 7.23 -15.88 -12.38
CA VAL A 110 6.55 -17.05 -11.79
C VAL A 110 7.39 -17.59 -10.64
N TRP A 111 6.74 -18.12 -9.61
CA TRP A 111 7.44 -18.72 -8.47
C TRP A 111 8.39 -19.84 -8.89
N ASP A 112 9.66 -19.70 -8.52
CA ASP A 112 10.70 -20.72 -8.69
C ASP A 112 11.23 -21.13 -7.30
N PRO A 113 11.04 -22.41 -6.89
CA PRO A 113 11.51 -22.91 -5.60
C PRO A 113 13.01 -22.71 -5.33
N SER A 114 13.81 -22.59 -6.38
CA SER A 114 15.27 -22.47 -6.30
C SER A 114 15.76 -21.03 -6.15
N SER A 115 15.03 -20.05 -6.69
CA SER A 115 15.50 -18.67 -6.83
C SER A 115 14.56 -17.62 -6.23
N SER A 116 13.26 -17.90 -6.11
CA SER A 116 12.31 -16.98 -5.51
C SER A 116 12.47 -16.87 -3.98
N SER A 117 12.04 -15.72 -3.45
CA SER A 117 12.10 -15.38 -2.04
C SER A 117 10.90 -14.54 -1.60
N ILE A 118 10.66 -14.48 -0.29
CA ILE A 118 9.64 -13.58 0.28
C ILE A 118 9.99 -12.13 -0.01
N LEU A 119 11.28 -11.77 0.02
CA LEU A 119 11.73 -10.43 -0.33
C LEU A 119 11.30 -10.05 -1.75
N GLN A 120 11.47 -10.97 -2.73
CA GLN A 120 11.03 -10.76 -4.11
C GLN A 120 9.53 -10.47 -4.19
N VAL A 121 8.71 -11.23 -3.45
CA VAL A 121 7.25 -10.99 -3.37
C VAL A 121 6.96 -9.59 -2.82
N LEU A 122 7.62 -9.16 -1.75
CA LEU A 122 7.39 -7.87 -1.11
C LEU A 122 7.79 -6.69 -2.02
N VAL A 123 8.95 -6.76 -2.68
CA VAL A 123 9.36 -5.72 -3.63
C VAL A 123 8.50 -5.70 -4.89
N SER A 124 8.00 -6.85 -5.33
CA SER A 124 7.02 -6.91 -6.42
C SER A 124 5.67 -6.30 -6.01
N LEU A 125 5.19 -6.50 -4.79
CA LEU A 125 3.99 -5.81 -4.29
C LEU A 125 4.19 -4.30 -4.26
N GLN A 126 5.35 -3.82 -3.79
CA GLN A 126 5.65 -2.39 -3.79
C GLN A 126 5.74 -1.81 -5.21
N GLY A 127 6.53 -2.44 -6.10
CA GLY A 127 6.85 -1.88 -7.41
C GLY A 127 5.80 -2.15 -8.50
N LEU A 128 5.10 -3.29 -8.46
CA LEU A 128 4.14 -3.68 -9.49
C LEU A 128 2.69 -3.44 -9.07
N VAL A 129 2.38 -3.55 -7.78
CA VAL A 129 1.00 -3.37 -7.29
C VAL A 129 0.77 -1.94 -6.79
N LEU A 130 1.57 -1.47 -5.84
CA LEU A 130 1.44 -0.14 -5.23
C LEU A 130 2.18 0.95 -6.03
N ASN A 131 2.00 0.94 -7.36
CA ASN A 131 2.75 1.79 -8.30
C ASN A 131 2.08 3.15 -8.60
N GLU A 132 2.71 3.97 -9.45
CA GLU A 132 2.24 5.32 -9.84
C GLU A 132 0.90 5.33 -10.60
N LYS A 133 0.62 4.30 -11.40
CA LYS A 133 -0.54 4.25 -12.32
C LYS A 133 -1.29 2.92 -12.21
N PRO A 134 -1.94 2.63 -11.07
CA PRO A 134 -2.65 1.37 -10.83
C PRO A 134 -3.82 1.09 -11.78
N TYR A 135 -4.27 2.07 -12.58
CA TYR A 135 -5.20 1.85 -13.68
C TYR A 135 -4.74 0.73 -14.62
N PHE A 136 -3.44 0.69 -14.94
CA PHE A 136 -2.88 -0.30 -15.88
C PHE A 136 -2.67 -1.68 -15.26
N ASN A 137 -2.95 -1.85 -13.97
CA ASN A 137 -2.93 -3.16 -13.31
C ASN A 137 -4.22 -3.97 -13.61
N GLU A 138 -5.23 -3.35 -14.19
CA GLU A 138 -6.47 -4.03 -14.58
C GLU A 138 -6.22 -4.96 -15.79
N ALA A 139 -6.88 -6.11 -15.79
CA ALA A 139 -6.66 -7.13 -16.81
C ALA A 139 -6.99 -6.57 -18.21
N GLY A 140 -6.03 -6.66 -19.14
CA GLY A 140 -6.22 -6.23 -20.52
C GLY A 140 -5.97 -4.74 -20.77
N TYR A 141 -5.58 -3.96 -19.75
CA TYR A 141 -5.28 -2.53 -19.90
C TYR A 141 -3.80 -2.28 -20.26
N GLU A 142 -2.98 -3.32 -20.35
CA GLU A 142 -1.54 -3.21 -20.65
C GLU A 142 -1.31 -2.58 -22.04
N LYS A 143 -2.22 -2.83 -22.98
CA LYS A 143 -2.16 -2.24 -24.34
C LYS A 143 -2.46 -0.74 -24.37
N GLN A 144 -3.02 -0.18 -23.29
CA GLN A 144 -3.35 1.24 -23.19
C GLN A 144 -2.19 2.07 -22.63
N VAL A 145 -1.14 1.43 -22.09
CA VAL A 145 0.04 2.11 -21.57
C VAL A 145 0.65 3.00 -22.65
N GLY A 146 0.87 4.28 -22.34
CA GLY A 146 1.42 5.27 -23.27
C GLY A 146 0.46 5.79 -24.34
N THR A 147 -0.79 5.31 -24.38
CA THR A 147 -1.82 5.89 -25.26
C THR A 147 -2.44 7.12 -24.61
N VAL A 148 -2.86 8.10 -25.41
CA VAL A 148 -3.52 9.33 -24.90
C VAL A 148 -4.78 9.00 -24.08
N GLU A 149 -5.55 8.02 -24.52
CA GLU A 149 -6.77 7.58 -23.81
C GLU A 149 -6.44 6.90 -22.47
N GLY A 150 -5.48 5.97 -22.46
CA GLY A 150 -5.07 5.28 -21.24
C GLY A 150 -4.50 6.25 -20.20
N GLU A 151 -3.67 7.19 -20.63
CA GLU A 151 -3.10 8.22 -19.76
C GLU A 151 -4.19 9.15 -19.20
N LYS A 152 -5.16 9.55 -20.02
CA LYS A 152 -6.32 10.35 -19.58
C LYS A 152 -7.18 9.59 -18.57
N ASN A 153 -7.39 8.29 -18.75
CA ASN A 153 -8.19 7.46 -17.85
C ASN A 153 -7.48 7.14 -16.53
N ALA A 154 -6.15 7.11 -16.52
CA ALA A 154 -5.36 6.88 -15.31
C ALA A 154 -5.50 8.01 -14.27
N VAL A 155 -5.72 9.27 -14.71
CA VAL A 155 -5.85 10.43 -13.82
C VAL A 155 -7.01 10.30 -12.82
N PRO A 156 -8.29 10.16 -13.25
CA PRO A 156 -9.40 9.99 -12.30
C PRO A 156 -9.30 8.67 -11.53
N TYR A 157 -8.62 7.66 -12.07
CA TYR A 157 -8.35 6.41 -11.34
C TYR A 157 -7.42 6.65 -10.15
N ASN A 158 -6.36 7.44 -10.33
CA ASN A 158 -5.44 7.82 -9.25
C ASN A 158 -6.16 8.65 -8.18
N GLU A 159 -7.02 9.59 -8.57
CA GLU A 159 -7.85 10.37 -7.65
C GLU A 159 -8.71 9.47 -6.76
N ASN A 160 -9.44 8.52 -7.35
CA ASN A 160 -10.25 7.58 -6.60
C ASN A 160 -9.39 6.67 -5.71
N THR A 161 -8.25 6.19 -6.22
CA THR A 161 -7.30 5.37 -5.46
C THR A 161 -6.80 6.12 -4.23
N TYR A 162 -6.44 7.39 -4.36
CA TYR A 162 -6.00 8.22 -3.24
C TYR A 162 -7.10 8.40 -2.18
N LEU A 163 -8.35 8.65 -2.59
CA LEU A 163 -9.47 8.70 -1.64
C LEU A 163 -9.63 7.37 -0.87
N LEU A 164 -9.43 6.23 -1.54
CA LEU A 164 -9.47 4.92 -0.90
C LEU A 164 -8.26 4.70 0.02
N SER A 165 -7.06 5.16 -0.36
CA SER A 165 -5.86 5.15 0.49
C SER A 165 -6.09 5.94 1.77
N VAL A 166 -6.65 7.16 1.71
CA VAL A 166 -6.98 7.97 2.89
C VAL A 166 -8.04 7.28 3.77
N LYS A 167 -9.06 6.65 3.17
CA LYS A 167 -10.04 5.84 3.92
C LYS A 167 -9.39 4.63 4.57
N SER A 168 -8.41 4.00 3.92
CA SER A 168 -7.63 2.91 4.48
C SER A 168 -6.80 3.37 5.67
N MET A 169 -6.15 4.54 5.60
CA MET A 169 -5.46 5.14 6.75
C MET A 169 -6.39 5.31 7.96
N LEU A 170 -7.60 5.84 7.74
CA LEU A 170 -8.62 5.96 8.79
C LEU A 170 -9.03 4.60 9.38
N TYR A 171 -9.15 3.58 8.54
CA TYR A 171 -9.44 2.21 8.98
C TYR A 171 -8.29 1.68 9.86
N ILE A 172 -7.04 1.80 9.40
CA ILE A 172 -5.85 1.33 10.11
C ILE A 172 -5.62 2.08 11.43
N LEU A 173 -5.84 3.40 11.47
CA LEU A 173 -5.79 4.19 12.71
C LEU A 173 -6.83 3.71 13.73
N ARG A 174 -8.01 3.30 13.27
CA ARG A 174 -9.08 2.80 14.14
C ARG A 174 -8.90 1.34 14.55
N ARG A 175 -8.33 0.51 13.67
CA ARG A 175 -8.16 -0.93 13.82
C ARG A 175 -6.78 -1.35 13.36
N PRO A 176 -5.72 -0.95 14.08
CA PRO A 176 -4.37 -1.37 13.75
C PRO A 176 -4.28 -2.91 13.79
N PRO A 177 -3.57 -3.55 12.85
CA PRO A 177 -3.32 -4.98 12.94
C PRO A 177 -2.58 -5.33 14.23
N LEU A 178 -2.93 -6.46 14.83
CA LEU A 178 -2.31 -6.94 16.07
C LEU A 178 -0.78 -6.90 15.98
N HIS A 179 -0.14 -6.40 17.04
CA HIS A 179 1.30 -6.19 17.18
C HIS A 179 1.90 -5.10 16.27
N PHE A 180 1.10 -4.31 15.57
CA PHE A 180 1.56 -3.14 14.80
C PHE A 180 1.00 -1.82 15.33
N GLU A 181 0.34 -1.81 16.49
CA GLU A 181 -0.28 -0.64 17.10
C GLU A 181 0.72 0.53 17.25
N ASP A 182 1.88 0.25 17.85
CA ASP A 182 2.93 1.26 18.04
C ASP A 182 3.56 1.70 16.72
N PHE A 183 3.69 0.79 15.76
CA PHE A 183 4.22 1.11 14.43
C PHE A 183 3.27 2.07 13.70
N VAL A 184 1.97 1.73 13.67
CA VAL A 184 0.90 2.55 13.07
C VAL A 184 0.88 3.93 13.70
N LYS A 185 0.85 3.99 15.04
CA LYS A 185 0.85 5.25 15.79
C LYS A 185 2.09 6.09 15.48
N SER A 186 3.29 5.48 15.54
CA SER A 186 4.55 6.17 15.26
C SER A 186 4.61 6.70 13.83
N HIS A 187 4.19 5.88 12.85
CA HIS A 187 4.16 6.27 11.43
C HIS A 187 3.27 7.49 11.22
N PHE A 188 2.00 7.42 11.62
CA PHE A 188 1.06 8.51 11.40
C PHE A 188 1.35 9.75 12.25
N ARG A 189 1.96 9.59 13.42
CA ARG A 189 2.49 10.71 14.20
C ARG A 189 3.57 11.48 13.43
N LYS A 190 4.53 10.76 12.83
CA LYS A 190 5.64 11.36 12.08
C LYS A 190 5.20 11.91 10.72
N ARG A 191 4.29 11.21 10.04
CA ARG A 191 3.89 11.50 8.67
C ARG A 191 2.60 12.31 8.56
N GLY A 192 1.86 12.51 9.65
CA GLY A 192 0.58 13.23 9.65
C GLY A 192 0.64 14.63 9.04
N HIS A 193 1.71 15.38 9.33
CA HIS A 193 1.97 16.67 8.69
C HIS A 193 2.03 16.55 7.16
N TYR A 194 2.83 15.62 6.63
CA TYR A 194 3.00 15.43 5.18
C TYR A 194 1.75 14.89 4.51
N ILE A 195 0.99 14.03 5.18
CA ILE A 195 -0.31 13.53 4.71
C ILE A 195 -1.28 14.70 4.51
N LEU A 196 -1.39 15.61 5.49
CA LEU A 196 -2.27 16.77 5.40
C LEU A 196 -1.77 17.80 4.38
N LYS A 197 -0.45 18.01 4.29
CA LYS A 197 0.18 18.82 3.24
C LYS A 197 -0.17 18.31 1.84
N ALA A 198 -0.10 17.00 1.63
CA ALA A 198 -0.48 16.38 0.36
C ALA A 198 -1.96 16.58 0.06
N CYS A 199 -2.84 16.39 1.05
CA CYS A 199 -4.27 16.65 0.88
C CYS A 199 -4.55 18.10 0.47
N GLU A 200 -3.90 19.07 1.11
CA GLU A 200 -4.03 20.49 0.76
C GLU A 200 -3.56 20.77 -0.67
N ALA A 201 -2.38 20.26 -1.05
CA ALA A 201 -1.86 20.42 -2.41
C ALA A 201 -2.83 19.86 -3.47
N TYR A 202 -3.47 18.73 -3.18
CA TYR A 202 -4.47 18.14 -4.07
C TYR A 202 -5.78 18.92 -4.13
N LEU A 203 -6.24 19.49 -3.00
CA LEU A 203 -7.36 20.44 -2.98
C LEU A 203 -7.07 21.68 -3.82
N GLN A 204 -5.83 22.18 -3.79
CA GLN A 204 -5.37 23.32 -4.59
C GLN A 204 -5.19 22.98 -6.08
N GLY A 205 -5.34 21.72 -6.47
CA GLY A 205 -5.38 21.31 -7.88
C GLY A 205 -4.16 20.55 -8.37
N ASN A 206 -3.17 20.23 -7.53
CA ASN A 206 -2.07 19.35 -7.94
C ASN A 206 -2.58 17.96 -8.32
N VAL A 207 -1.89 17.29 -9.24
CA VAL A 207 -2.24 15.95 -9.71
C VAL A 207 -1.79 14.91 -8.68
N VAL A 208 -2.67 13.96 -8.37
CA VAL A 208 -2.36 12.83 -7.48
C VAL A 208 -1.18 12.02 -8.01
N GLY A 209 -0.22 11.71 -7.14
CA GLY A 209 1.01 10.98 -7.51
C GLY A 209 2.12 11.86 -8.11
N THR A 210 2.04 13.18 -8.02
CA THR A 210 3.11 14.09 -8.51
C THR A 210 3.92 14.76 -7.41
N LEU A 211 3.60 14.53 -6.14
CA LEU A 211 4.29 15.15 -5.02
C LEU A 211 5.56 14.38 -4.64
N THR A 212 6.53 15.10 -4.09
CA THR A 212 7.73 14.52 -3.46
C THR A 212 7.39 13.87 -2.11
N ASP A 213 8.36 13.18 -1.50
CA ASP A 213 8.18 12.53 -0.19
C ASP A 213 7.75 13.51 0.91
N ASP A 214 8.29 14.73 0.91
CA ASP A 214 7.93 15.81 1.84
C ASP A 214 6.67 16.59 1.39
N ALA A 215 5.89 16.01 0.48
CA ALA A 215 4.64 16.54 -0.08
C ALA A 215 4.79 17.93 -0.73
N CYS A 216 5.94 18.22 -1.34
CA CYS A 216 6.15 19.41 -2.17
C CYS A 216 5.67 19.19 -3.60
N THR A 217 5.25 20.27 -4.25
CA THR A 217 4.83 20.26 -5.65
C THR A 217 6.03 20.07 -6.57
N THR A 218 5.81 19.41 -7.71
CA THR A 218 6.84 19.22 -8.74
C THR A 218 6.39 19.88 -10.04
N ASN A 219 7.31 20.08 -10.98
CA ASN A 219 7.00 20.62 -12.32
C ASN A 219 6.04 19.71 -13.12
N ARG A 220 5.73 18.49 -12.65
CA ARG A 220 4.80 17.55 -13.29
C ARG A 220 3.32 17.94 -13.09
N SER A 221 3.02 18.91 -12.22
CA SER A 221 1.63 19.29 -11.89
C SER A 221 1.02 20.34 -12.83
N THR A 222 1.72 20.78 -13.88
CA THR A 222 1.33 21.95 -14.69
C THR A 222 0.31 21.68 -15.79
N GLU A 223 0.10 20.43 -16.20
CA GLU A 223 -0.74 20.12 -17.37
C GLU A 223 -2.17 19.68 -17.04
N HIS A 224 -2.41 19.14 -15.83
CA HIS A 224 -3.70 18.59 -15.42
C HIS A 224 -4.05 19.09 -14.03
N SER A 225 -5.31 19.46 -13.79
CA SER A 225 -5.79 19.80 -12.45
C SER A 225 -6.64 18.68 -11.88
N SER A 226 -6.51 18.44 -10.58
CA SER A 226 -7.41 17.54 -9.85
C SER A 226 -8.88 17.90 -10.09
N SER A 227 -9.72 16.89 -10.33
CA SER A 227 -11.13 17.05 -10.65
C SER A 227 -11.93 17.66 -9.50
N VAL A 228 -12.99 18.39 -9.83
CA VAL A 228 -13.88 19.01 -8.83
C VAL A 228 -14.52 17.95 -7.93
N GLY A 229 -14.96 16.83 -8.51
CA GLY A 229 -15.57 15.73 -7.76
C GLY A 229 -14.62 15.11 -6.73
N PHE A 230 -13.36 14.90 -7.12
CA PHE A 230 -12.32 14.44 -6.21
C PHE A 230 -12.06 15.43 -5.07
N LYS A 231 -11.90 16.73 -5.38
CA LYS A 231 -11.68 17.77 -4.35
C LYS A 231 -12.82 17.80 -3.32
N LEU A 232 -14.07 17.74 -3.78
CA LEU A 232 -15.24 17.68 -2.90
C LEU A 232 -15.27 16.41 -2.04
N ALA A 233 -14.90 15.25 -2.61
CA ALA A 233 -14.84 14.01 -1.87
C ALA A 233 -13.72 14.00 -0.81
N LEU A 234 -12.54 14.54 -1.16
CA LEU A 234 -11.41 14.67 -0.23
C LEU A 234 -11.74 15.62 0.92
N ALA A 235 -12.32 16.78 0.62
CA ALA A 235 -12.75 17.76 1.63
C ALA A 235 -13.73 17.16 2.65
N LYS A 236 -14.62 16.25 2.22
CA LYS A 236 -15.54 15.54 3.12
C LYS A 236 -14.85 14.54 4.07
N ILE A 237 -13.68 14.03 3.70
CA ILE A 237 -12.92 13.05 4.51
C ILE A 237 -12.00 13.77 5.52
N LEU A 238 -11.51 14.96 5.16
CA LEU A 238 -10.49 15.69 5.92
C LEU A 238 -10.80 15.94 7.40
N PRO A 239 -12.02 16.36 7.81
CA PRO A 239 -12.30 16.57 9.23
C PRO A 239 -12.05 15.32 10.08
N ARG A 240 -12.40 14.15 9.54
CA ARG A 240 -12.18 12.85 10.21
C ARG A 240 -10.70 12.46 10.22
N LEU A 241 -10.00 12.72 9.12
CA LEU A 241 -8.56 12.43 9.01
C LEU A 241 -7.74 13.28 9.99
N ILE A 242 -7.98 14.59 10.04
CA ILE A 242 -7.32 15.52 10.96
C ILE A 242 -7.54 15.09 12.40
N THR A 243 -8.79 14.77 12.77
CA THR A 243 -9.12 14.30 14.12
C THR A 243 -8.36 13.02 14.46
N ALA A 244 -8.39 12.02 13.58
CA ALA A 244 -7.71 10.75 13.82
C ALA A 244 -6.18 10.90 13.93
N LEU A 245 -5.56 11.75 13.09
CA LEU A 245 -4.12 12.01 13.15
C LEU A 245 -3.72 12.74 14.45
N LYS A 246 -4.51 13.74 14.87
CA LYS A 246 -4.31 14.45 16.15
C LYS A 246 -4.42 13.52 17.35
N GLU A 247 -5.42 12.65 17.38
CA GLU A 247 -5.58 11.62 18.43
C GLU A 247 -4.36 10.68 18.53
N HIS A 248 -3.64 10.49 17.42
CA HIS A 248 -2.41 9.70 17.36
C HIS A 248 -1.12 10.52 17.55
N GLY A 249 -1.26 11.82 17.87
CA GLY A 249 -0.16 12.70 18.25
C GLY A 249 0.59 13.37 17.10
N ALA A 250 0.01 13.38 15.90
CA ALA A 250 0.52 14.19 14.79
C ALA A 250 0.29 15.69 15.05
N ASP A 251 1.27 16.52 14.68
CA ASP A 251 1.08 17.97 14.61
C ASP A 251 0.25 18.31 13.36
N CYS A 252 -0.91 18.91 13.58
CA CYS A 252 -1.88 19.23 12.53
C CYS A 252 -2.39 20.67 12.63
N ASP A 253 -1.78 21.52 13.46
CA ASP A 253 -2.35 22.82 13.85
C ASP A 253 -2.50 23.76 12.66
N GLN A 254 -1.52 23.76 11.75
CA GLN A 254 -1.56 24.56 10.53
C GLN A 254 -2.62 24.10 9.50
N TYR A 255 -3.25 22.94 9.70
CA TYR A 255 -4.20 22.35 8.76
C TYR A 255 -5.65 22.32 9.30
N GLU A 256 -5.91 22.94 10.44
CA GLU A 256 -7.25 22.97 11.03
C GLU A 256 -8.31 23.62 10.14
N HIS A 257 -7.91 24.58 9.30
CA HIS A 257 -8.82 25.23 8.34
C HIS A 257 -9.41 24.24 7.34
N LEU A 258 -8.67 23.18 6.99
CA LEU A 258 -9.16 22.12 6.09
C LEU A 258 -10.29 21.28 6.71
N GLY A 259 -10.42 21.31 8.04
CA GLY A 259 -11.49 20.63 8.78
C GLY A 259 -12.79 21.43 8.87
N LYS A 260 -12.79 22.70 8.46
CA LYS A 260 -13.97 23.58 8.49
C LYS A 260 -14.63 23.52 7.12
N THR A 261 -15.74 22.79 7.01
CA THR A 261 -16.61 22.91 5.84
C THR A 261 -17.33 24.25 5.92
N ASP A 262 -16.91 25.24 5.14
CA ASP A 262 -17.75 26.43 4.94
C ASP A 262 -19.09 25.99 4.36
N PRO A 263 -20.23 26.44 4.90
CA PRO A 263 -21.50 26.25 4.23
C PRO A 263 -21.38 26.94 2.88
N VAL A 264 -21.50 26.15 1.81
CA VAL A 264 -21.52 26.64 0.43
C VAL A 264 -22.48 27.82 0.38
N ARG A 265 -21.96 29.03 0.10
CA ARG A 265 -22.81 30.16 -0.27
C ARG A 265 -23.45 29.80 -1.60
N GLU A 266 -24.73 29.42 -1.55
CA GLU A 266 -25.59 29.43 -2.72
C GLU A 266 -25.61 30.87 -3.24
N SER A 267 -25.13 31.06 -4.47
CA SER A 267 -25.29 32.27 -5.27
C SER A 267 -26.03 31.92 -6.54
#